data_AF-A0ABD7CVK8-F1
#
_entry.id   AF-A0ABD7CVK8-F1
#
_cell.length_a   1.000
_cell.length_b   1.000
_cell.length_c   1.000
_cell.angle_alpha   90.00
_cell.angle_beta   90.00
_cell.angle_gamma   90.00
#
_symmetry.space_group_name_H-M   'P 1'
#
loop_
_entity.id
_entity.type
_entity.pdbx_description
1 polymer ?
#
loop_
_entity_poly.entity_id
_entity_poly.type
_entity_poly.pdbx_seq_one_letter_code
_entity_poly.pdbx_strand_id
1 'polypeptide(L)'
;MELDLAGAELKAVLNRLRRAQGQISGVIRMIEEGRDCEEVVTQLAAASRALDRAGFAIIATGLQQCLTEMEDGSRTGEDRDAMRARLEKLFLSLA
;
A
#
# COMPACT_ATOMS: atom_id res chain seq x y z
N MET A 1 13.06 -0.66 -8.33
CA MET A 1 12.04 -1.70 -8.10
C MET A 1 11.00 -1.50 -9.17
N GLU A 2 11.08 -2.24 -10.27
CA GLU A 2 9.88 -2.44 -11.08
C GLU A 2 8.91 -3.24 -10.22
N LEU A 3 7.66 -2.78 -10.15
CA LEU A 3 6.59 -3.49 -9.46
C LEU A 3 6.20 -4.69 -10.31
N ASP A 4 7.03 -5.73 -10.33
CA ASP A 4 6.72 -7.01 -10.98
C ASP A 4 5.94 -7.90 -10.00
N LEU A 5 4.68 -7.52 -9.77
CA LEU A 5 3.72 -8.27 -8.97
C LEU A 5 2.90 -9.15 -9.94
N ALA A 6 3.43 -10.33 -10.25
CA ALA A 6 2.78 -11.30 -11.13
C ALA A 6 1.43 -11.77 -10.56
N GLY A 7 0.32 -11.34 -11.18
CA GLY A 7 -0.99 -12.02 -11.17
C GLY A 7 -1.80 -12.06 -9.85
N ALA A 8 -3.09 -11.71 -9.93
CA ALA A 8 -4.08 -11.70 -8.83
C ALA A 8 -3.83 -10.75 -7.64
N GLU A 9 -2.66 -10.76 -7.00
CA GLU A 9 -2.36 -9.90 -5.84
C GLU A 9 -2.29 -8.42 -6.24
N LEU A 10 -1.68 -8.12 -7.39
CA LEU A 10 -1.69 -6.79 -7.99
C LEU A 10 -3.11 -6.27 -8.24
N LYS A 11 -4.02 -7.14 -8.70
CA LYS A 11 -5.43 -6.77 -8.96
C LYS A 11 -6.14 -6.39 -7.66
N ALA A 12 -5.86 -7.11 -6.57
CA ALA A 12 -6.44 -6.83 -5.26
C ALA A 12 -5.92 -5.51 -4.68
N VAL A 13 -4.63 -5.21 -4.83
CA VAL A 13 -4.03 -3.92 -4.45
C VAL A 13 -4.61 -2.77 -5.28
N LEU A 14 -4.66 -2.92 -6.61
CA LEU A 14 -5.25 -1.91 -7.50
C LEU A 14 -6.71 -1.62 -7.16
N ASN A 15 -7.50 -2.64 -6.83
CA ASN A 15 -8.89 -2.46 -6.41
C ASN A 15 -9.01 -1.71 -5.08
N ARG A 16 -8.03 -1.84 -4.16
CA ARG A 16 -7.99 -1.04 -2.92
C ARG A 16 -7.64 0.41 -3.23
N LEU A 17 -6.63 0.66 -4.05
CA LEU A 17 -6.22 2.01 -4.46
C LEU A 17 -7.34 2.74 -5.22
N ARG A 18 -8.05 2.07 -6.13
CA ARG A 18 -9.22 2.65 -6.83
C ARG A 18 -10.33 3.04 -5.88
N ARG A 19 -10.57 2.27 -4.82
CA ARG A 19 -11.55 2.63 -3.79
C ARG A 19 -11.12 3.86 -3.01
N ALA A 20 -9.85 3.91 -2.57
CA ALA A 20 -9.30 5.07 -1.90
C ALA A 20 -9.37 6.34 -2.79
N GLN A 21 -9.07 6.21 -4.08
CA GLN A 21 -9.22 7.30 -5.06
C GLN A 21 -10.67 7.81 -5.09
N GLY A 22 -11.67 6.93 -5.17
CA GLY A 22 -13.08 7.33 -5.13
C GLY A 22 -13.46 8.05 -3.83
N GLN A 23 -12.91 7.63 -2.68
CA GLN A 23 -13.13 8.32 -1.41
C GLN A 23 -12.51 9.72 -1.40
N ILE A 24 -11.28 9.88 -1.91
CA ILE A 24 -10.61 11.19 -2.02
C ILE A 24 -11.41 12.11 -2.96
N SER A 25 -11.84 11.63 -4.11
CA SER A 25 -12.72 12.39 -5.01
C SER A 25 -14.02 12.81 -4.32
N GLY A 26 -14.59 11.94 -3.49
CA GLY A 26 -15.73 12.26 -2.65
C GLY A 26 -15.43 13.40 -1.67
N VAL A 27 -14.32 13.34 -0.94
CA VAL A 27 -13.88 14.38 0.01
C VAL A 27 -13.69 15.72 -0.69
N ILE A 28 -13.04 15.74 -1.87
CA ILE A 28 -12.87 16.97 -2.66
C ILE A 28 -14.21 17.60 -2.98
N ARG A 29 -15.17 16.81 -3.49
CA ARG A 29 -16.53 17.30 -3.78
C ARG A 29 -17.23 17.83 -2.53
N MET A 30 -17.08 17.18 -1.38
CA MET A 30 -17.68 17.66 -0.12
C MET A 30 -17.14 19.03 0.28
N ILE A 31 -15.85 19.29 0.06
CA ILE A 31 -15.23 20.59 0.32
C ILE A 31 -15.74 21.64 -0.68
N GLU A 32 -15.80 21.31 -1.96
CA GLU A 32 -16.32 22.20 -3.01
C GLU A 32 -17.80 22.58 -2.78
N GLU A 33 -18.59 21.66 -2.22
CA GLU A 33 -19.99 21.87 -1.86
C GLU A 33 -20.17 22.61 -0.52
N GLY A 34 -19.08 22.91 0.20
CA GLY A 34 -19.14 23.60 1.49
C GLY A 34 -19.82 22.78 2.60
N ARG A 35 -19.66 21.45 2.59
CA ARG A 35 -20.23 20.57 3.62
C ARG A 35 -19.57 20.78 4.99
N ASP A 36 -20.24 20.26 6.01
CA ASP A 36 -19.79 20.35 7.39
C ASP A 36 -18.40 19.73 7.60
N CYS A 37 -17.61 20.38 8.45
CA CYS A 37 -16.22 20.02 8.71
C CYS A 37 -16.09 18.62 9.33
N GLU A 38 -16.99 18.25 10.25
CA GLU A 38 -16.97 16.94 10.92
C GLU A 38 -17.24 15.82 9.92
N GLU A 39 -18.18 16.03 8.99
CA GLU A 39 -18.46 15.08 7.91
C GLU A 39 -17.26 14.91 6.98
N VAL A 40 -16.61 16.01 6.58
CA VAL A 40 -15.42 16.00 5.72
C VAL A 40 -14.27 15.24 6.39
N VAL A 41 -13.96 15.58 7.65
CA VAL A 41 -12.88 14.92 8.41
C VAL A 41 -13.16 13.43 8.59
N THR A 42 -14.41 13.05 8.84
CA THR A 42 -14.81 11.64 8.95
C THR A 42 -14.54 10.86 7.66
N GLN A 43 -14.91 11.44 6.50
CA GLN A 43 -14.66 10.80 5.20
C GLN A 43 -13.17 10.78 4.85
N LEU A 44 -12.43 11.84 5.19
CA LEU A 44 -10.98 11.88 5.01
C LEU A 44 -10.28 10.81 5.85
N ALA A 45 -10.68 10.61 7.10
CA ALA A 45 -10.16 9.54 7.94
C ALA A 45 -10.45 8.15 7.37
N ALA A 46 -11.64 7.95 6.77
CA ALA A 46 -11.97 6.71 6.08
C ALA A 46 -11.09 6.49 4.84
N ALA A 47 -10.81 7.54 4.06
CA ALA A 47 -9.90 7.49 2.91
C ALA A 47 -8.46 7.16 3.34
N SER A 48 -7.95 7.79 4.40
CA SER A 48 -6.63 7.51 4.97
C SER A 48 -6.50 6.04 5.35
N ARG A 49 -7.45 5.50 6.11
CA ARG A 49 -7.45 4.07 6.49
C ARG A 49 -7.47 3.13 5.29
N ALA A 50 -8.12 3.51 4.19
CA ALA A 50 -8.13 2.72 2.96
C ALA A 50 -6.76 2.76 2.26
N LEU A 51 -6.09 3.91 2.25
CA LEU A 51 -4.72 4.07 1.75
C LEU A 51 -3.73 3.24 2.59
N ASP A 52 -3.80 3.33 3.92
CA ASP A 52 -2.90 2.57 4.82
C ASP A 52 -3.01 1.07 4.55
N ARG A 53 -4.23 0.55 4.45
CA ARG A 53 -4.48 -0.86 4.11
C ARG A 53 -3.96 -1.25 2.73
N ALA A 54 -3.98 -0.33 1.76
CA ALA A 54 -3.41 -0.59 0.45
C ALA A 54 -1.87 -0.63 0.52
N GLY A 55 -1.25 0.29 1.26
CA GLY A 55 0.19 0.31 1.51
C GLY A 55 0.68 -0.96 2.22
N PHE A 56 -0.02 -1.40 3.28
CA PHE A 56 0.30 -2.65 3.97
C PHE A 56 0.19 -3.86 3.04
N ALA A 57 -0.82 -3.91 2.17
CA ALA A 57 -0.97 -5.01 1.22
C ALA A 57 0.18 -5.04 0.18
N ILE A 58 0.68 -3.88 -0.26
CA ILE A 58 1.83 -3.79 -1.16
C ILE A 58 3.09 -4.35 -0.47
N ILE A 59 3.37 -3.88 0.75
CA ILE A 59 4.54 -4.32 1.51
C ILE A 59 4.46 -5.81 1.83
N ALA A 60 3.30 -6.31 2.24
CA ALA A 60 3.09 -7.73 2.52
C ALA A 60 3.35 -8.60 1.29
N THR A 61 2.87 -8.17 0.11
CA THR A 61 3.12 -8.91 -1.14
C THR A 61 4.62 -8.92 -1.48
N GLY A 62 5.29 -7.77 -1.35
CA GLY A 62 6.74 -7.68 -1.57
C GLY A 62 7.54 -8.57 -0.61
N LEU A 63 7.09 -8.71 0.65
CA LEU A 63 7.69 -9.61 1.62
C LEU A 63 7.49 -11.09 1.23
N GLN A 64 6.29 -11.47 0.78
CA GLN A 64 6.02 -12.83 0.32
C GLN A 64 6.89 -13.20 -0.89
N GLN A 65 7.01 -12.32 -1.88
CA GLN A 65 7.89 -12.54 -3.02
C GLN A 65 9.36 -12.74 -2.58
N CYS A 66 9.83 -11.93 -1.62
CA CYS A 66 11.18 -12.10 -1.09
C CYS A 66 11.38 -13.46 -0.43
N LEU A 67 10.39 -13.97 0.33
CA LEU A 67 10.48 -15.29 0.94
C LEU A 67 10.52 -16.40 -0.11
N THR A 68 9.71 -16.30 -1.17
CA THR A 68 9.72 -17.27 -2.28
C THR A 68 11.07 -17.27 -3.01
N GLU A 69 11.62 -16.10 -3.34
CA GLU A 69 12.95 -15.98 -3.96
C GLU A 69 14.09 -16.55 -3.10
N MET A 70 13.92 -16.51 -1.77
CA MET A 70 14.87 -17.09 -0.81
C MET A 70 14.82 -18.62 -0.80
N GLU A 71 13.64 -19.23 -0.94
CA GLU A 71 13.46 -20.68 -1.00
C GLU A 71 14.02 -21.27 -2.29
N ASP A 72 13.94 -20.53 -3.40
CA ASP A 72 14.44 -20.96 -4.71
C ASP A 72 15.97 -20.86 -4.86
N GLY A 73 16.70 -20.43 -3.82
CA GLY A 73 18.17 -20.39 -3.81
C GLY A 73 18.80 -19.33 -4.73
N SER A 74 18.00 -18.43 -5.29
CA SER A 74 18.44 -17.45 -6.30
C SER A 74 19.28 -16.28 -5.74
N ARG A 75 19.50 -16.19 -4.42
CA ARG A 75 20.08 -15.00 -3.78
C ARG A 75 21.12 -15.32 -2.69
N THR A 76 22.20 -14.52 -2.63
CA THR A 76 23.30 -14.70 -1.68
C THR A 76 22.96 -14.15 -0.29
N GLY A 77 23.80 -14.45 0.72
CA GLY A 77 23.63 -13.97 2.09
C GLY A 77 23.56 -12.43 2.22
N GLU A 78 24.42 -11.73 1.48
CA GLU A 78 24.54 -10.27 1.50
C GLU A 78 23.33 -9.57 0.85
N ASP A 79 22.74 -10.22 -0.18
CA ASP A 79 21.50 -9.75 -0.82
C ASP A 79 20.29 -9.79 0.11
N ARG A 80 20.28 -10.73 1.07
CA ARG A 80 19.18 -10.91 2.03
C ARG A 80 19.15 -9.80 3.07
N ASP A 81 20.30 -9.46 3.65
CA ASP A 81 20.39 -8.40 4.67
C ASP A 81 20.07 -7.02 4.08
N ALA A 82 20.60 -6.74 2.89
CA ALA A 82 20.30 -5.50 2.19
C ALA A 82 18.81 -5.40 1.77
N MET A 83 18.17 -6.51 1.45
CA MET A 83 16.72 -6.54 1.15
C MET A 83 15.88 -6.37 2.41
N ARG A 84 16.21 -7.07 3.50
CA ARG A 84 15.55 -6.94 4.80
C ARG A 84 15.56 -5.48 5.28
N ALA A 85 16.73 -4.84 5.25
CA ALA A 85 16.86 -3.43 5.66
C ALA A 85 16.00 -2.49 4.80
N ARG A 86 15.88 -2.78 3.49
CA ARG A 86 15.00 -2.01 2.59
C ARG A 86 13.53 -2.18 2.92
N LEU A 87 13.07 -3.40 3.20
CA LEU A 87 11.68 -3.67 3.59
C LEU A 87 11.32 -3.04 4.94
N GLU A 88 12.23 -3.12 5.92
CA GLU A 88 12.06 -2.47 7.22
C GLU A 88 11.88 -0.95 7.07
N LYS A 89 12.69 -0.32 6.22
CA LYS A 89 12.55 1.11 5.89
C LYS A 89 11.20 1.44 5.25
N LEU A 90 10.71 0.60 4.34
CA LEU A 90 9.39 0.80 3.71
C LEU A 90 8.26 0.65 4.73
N PHE A 91 8.35 -0.33 5.64
CA PHE A 91 7.37 -0.52 6.69
C PHE A 91 7.31 0.67 7.65
N LEU A 92 8.47 1.16 8.10
CA LEU A 92 8.56 2.34 8.97
C LEU A 92 8.07 3.63 8.30
N SER A 93 8.05 3.71 6.97
CA SER A 93 7.49 4.86 6.24
C SER A 93 5.96 4.88 6.20
N LEU A 94 5.31 3.77 6.59
CA LEU A 94 3.86 3.60 6.62
C LEU A 94 3.27 3.63 8.05
N ALA A 95 4.13 3.78 9.07
CA ALA A 95 3.80 3.72 10.50
C ALA A 95 3.68 5.11 11.12
#